data_AF-A0A6I3C6P1-F1
#
_entry.id   AF-A0A6I3C6P1-F1
#
_cell.length_a   1.000
_cell.length_b   1.000
_cell.length_c   1.000
_cell.angle_alpha   90.00
_cell.angle_beta   90.00
_cell.angle_gamma   90.00
#
_symmetry.space_group_name_H-M   'P 1'
#
loop_
_entity.id
_entity.type
_entity.pdbx_description
1 polymer ?
#
loop_
_entity_poly.entity_id
_entity_poly.type
_entity_poly.pdbx_seq_one_letter_code
_entity_poly.pdbx_strand_id
1 'polypeptide(L)'
;AVLVPYSHSGDDEQAIGDWIEHGGSMPRHLATLAAGVPVESEAGVGASRERSNVGGACELVDAALRCRSLALLAVHPYDPDAMGLHLTLFGVEGVGPDRLVEEYGLDPADLADHRDAAAAKGVALYYLVGRTAEVFTQCSQNLFTKRPHDDPSGSADGADAPRPPLDRLFAEQFETLQATVAADGVPGASPRNGQIGHAAYVERRRGRVYILIPYYPGNAIHGHAAKLWTNRHASLVVSDDHSSLRRVTVSGASDFLSHRTVRRRFPVIARAVTHPDGDDGQTVNAPVYWFATRADEVMWETGTLARNELTAERPACSVNAGGDGRHTKKPKYFDAGAVAAYDMHLQHEREASPRGIDPAGSRRASWLEAVAPALVVREQRLVASATRSDVRDATSDGDRVLGD
;
A
#
# COMPACT_ATOMS: atom_id res chain seq x y z
N ALA A 1 -16.49 -8.91 -6.66
CA ALA A 1 -17.31 -9.65 -5.69
C ALA A 1 -16.77 -9.46 -4.28
N VAL A 2 -17.64 -9.53 -3.29
CA VAL A 2 -17.36 -9.61 -1.85
C VAL A 2 -18.16 -10.79 -1.31
N LEU A 3 -17.50 -11.66 -0.55
CA LEU A 3 -18.13 -12.78 0.14
C LEU A 3 -18.27 -12.43 1.62
N VAL A 4 -19.50 -12.44 2.13
CA VAL A 4 -19.82 -12.03 3.51
C VAL A 4 -20.45 -13.23 4.24
N PRO A 5 -19.86 -13.71 5.34
CA PRO A 5 -20.46 -14.82 6.09
C PRO A 5 -21.73 -14.36 6.80
N TYR A 6 -22.66 -15.30 6.99
CA TYR A 6 -23.87 -15.13 7.80
C TYR A 6 -23.95 -16.27 8.81
N SER A 7 -24.56 -16.02 9.96
CA SER A 7 -24.66 -16.95 11.11
C SER A 7 -25.68 -18.09 10.94
N HIS A 8 -26.04 -18.42 9.69
CA HIS A 8 -27.08 -19.40 9.31
C HIS A 8 -28.49 -19.14 9.90
N SER A 9 -28.79 -17.90 10.31
CA SER A 9 -30.12 -17.44 10.69
C SER A 9 -30.65 -16.41 9.69
N GLY A 10 -31.92 -16.52 9.29
CA GLY A 10 -32.50 -15.64 8.25
C GLY A 10 -32.53 -14.15 8.64
N ASP A 11 -32.64 -13.86 9.94
CA ASP A 11 -32.56 -12.49 10.47
C ASP A 11 -31.21 -11.82 10.19
N ASP A 12 -30.14 -12.61 10.08
CA ASP A 12 -28.77 -12.12 9.87
C ASP A 12 -28.49 -11.87 8.37
N GLU A 13 -29.10 -12.67 7.48
CA GLU A 13 -29.08 -12.43 6.03
C GLU A 13 -29.80 -11.10 5.68
N GLN A 14 -30.97 -10.85 6.28
CA GLN A 14 -31.65 -9.56 6.15
C GLN A 14 -30.79 -8.40 6.68
N ALA A 15 -30.17 -8.55 7.86
CA ALA A 15 -29.33 -7.50 8.44
C ALA A 15 -28.09 -7.19 7.59
N ILE A 16 -27.54 -8.19 6.88
CA ILE A 16 -26.45 -8.00 5.91
C ILE A 16 -26.95 -7.26 4.67
N GLY A 17 -28.12 -7.61 4.13
CA GLY A 17 -28.75 -6.90 3.02
C GLY A 17 -29.09 -5.44 3.34
N ASP A 18 -29.60 -5.18 4.54
CA ASP A 18 -29.87 -3.82 5.05
C ASP A 18 -28.58 -2.99 5.15
N TRP A 19 -27.48 -3.58 5.65
CA TRP A 19 -26.18 -2.92 5.71
C TRP A 19 -25.62 -2.59 4.32
N ILE A 20 -25.58 -3.58 3.43
CA ILE A 20 -24.84 -3.48 2.17
C ILE A 20 -25.61 -2.71 1.09
N GLU A 21 -26.88 -3.02 0.90
CA GLU A 21 -27.69 -2.44 -0.19
C GLU A 21 -28.40 -1.15 0.23
N HIS A 22 -28.86 -1.09 1.49
CA HIS A 22 -29.67 0.01 2.01
C HIS A 22 -28.88 1.02 2.86
N GLY A 23 -27.58 0.76 3.10
CA GLY A 23 -26.71 1.65 3.87
C GLY A 23 -26.99 1.65 5.39
N GLY A 24 -27.52 0.54 5.89
CA GLY A 24 -27.67 0.27 7.33
C GLY A 24 -26.33 0.17 8.06
N SER A 25 -26.38 -0.22 9.34
CA SER A 25 -25.16 -0.45 10.14
C SER A 25 -24.66 -1.87 10.00
N MET A 26 -23.34 -2.08 9.94
CA MET A 26 -22.74 -3.42 9.91
C MET A 26 -23.27 -4.28 11.09
N PRO A 27 -23.73 -5.52 10.83
CA PRO A 27 -24.12 -6.47 11.88
C PRO A 27 -23.05 -6.62 12.95
N ARG A 28 -23.47 -6.62 14.23
CA ARG A 28 -22.54 -6.57 15.39
C ARG A 28 -21.50 -7.69 15.40
N HIS A 29 -21.85 -8.87 14.90
CA HIS A 29 -20.95 -10.01 14.83
C HIS A 29 -19.84 -9.75 13.78
N LEU A 30 -20.17 -9.24 12.59
CA LEU A 30 -19.20 -8.80 11.57
C LEU A 30 -18.35 -7.61 12.07
N ALA A 31 -18.95 -6.66 12.80
CA ALA A 31 -18.22 -5.53 13.37
C ALA A 31 -17.17 -5.99 14.40
N THR A 32 -17.43 -7.10 15.10
CA THR A 32 -16.47 -7.73 16.00
C THR A 32 -15.32 -8.39 15.23
N LEU A 33 -15.59 -9.03 14.08
CA LEU A 33 -14.55 -9.57 13.19
C LEU A 33 -13.70 -8.46 12.57
N ALA A 34 -14.32 -7.36 12.11
CA ALA A 34 -13.64 -6.22 11.50
C ALA A 34 -12.70 -5.49 12.49
N ALA A 35 -13.15 -5.31 13.72
CA ALA A 35 -12.38 -4.66 14.79
C ALA A 35 -11.17 -5.48 15.27
N GLY A 36 -11.15 -6.80 15.04
CA GLY A 36 -10.07 -7.68 15.48
C GLY A 36 -9.93 -7.82 17.00
N VAL A 37 -9.08 -8.76 17.41
CA VAL A 37 -8.75 -9.04 18.81
C VAL A 37 -7.49 -8.24 19.19
N PRO A 38 -7.45 -7.54 20.34
CA PRO A 38 -6.23 -6.92 20.84
C PRO A 38 -5.12 -7.95 21.09
N VAL A 39 -3.90 -7.64 20.68
CA VAL A 39 -2.71 -8.49 20.88
C VAL A 39 -1.57 -7.69 21.48
N GLU A 40 -0.58 -8.37 22.06
CA GLU A 40 0.60 -7.69 22.61
C GLU A 40 1.29 -6.84 21.53
N SER A 41 1.57 -5.58 21.89
CA SER A 41 2.16 -4.57 21.01
C SER A 41 3.68 -4.52 21.19
N GLU A 42 4.41 -4.34 20.10
CA GLU A 42 5.84 -4.06 20.20
C GLU A 42 6.11 -2.75 20.96
N ALA A 43 7.26 -2.69 21.63
CA ALA A 43 7.68 -1.51 22.36
C ALA A 43 7.72 -0.25 21.46
N GLY A 44 6.80 0.68 21.73
CA GLY A 44 6.66 1.95 21.02
C GLY A 44 5.65 1.94 19.86
N VAL A 45 4.92 0.84 19.65
CA VAL A 45 3.66 0.83 18.90
C VAL A 45 2.53 1.31 19.83
N GLY A 46 1.55 2.04 19.29
CA GLY A 46 0.39 2.54 20.07
C GLY A 46 -0.59 1.42 20.46
N ALA A 47 -1.20 0.78 19.47
CA ALA A 47 -2.08 -0.37 19.64
C ALA A 47 -1.79 -1.45 18.59
N SER A 48 -1.95 -2.72 18.97
CA SER A 48 -1.87 -3.86 18.06
C SER A 48 -3.12 -4.72 18.13
N ARG A 49 -3.60 -5.15 16.98
CA ARG A 49 -4.78 -6.00 16.79
C ARG A 49 -4.49 -7.10 15.78
N GLU A 50 -5.24 -8.18 15.87
CA GLU A 50 -5.21 -9.29 14.92
C GLU A 50 -6.63 -9.61 14.45
N ARG A 51 -6.84 -9.74 13.14
CA ARG A 51 -8.16 -9.98 12.54
C ARG A 51 -8.06 -10.96 11.39
N SER A 52 -9.13 -11.67 11.07
CA SER A 52 -9.13 -12.55 9.91
C SER A 52 -9.25 -11.79 8.59
N ASN A 53 -8.89 -12.42 7.47
CA ASN A 53 -9.17 -11.91 6.11
C ASN A 53 -10.66 -11.53 5.92
N VAL A 54 -11.57 -12.24 6.59
CA VAL A 54 -13.00 -11.93 6.64
C VAL A 54 -13.25 -10.60 7.34
N GLY A 55 -12.64 -10.38 8.51
CA GLY A 55 -12.72 -9.09 9.21
C GLY A 55 -12.19 -7.92 8.37
N GLY A 56 -11.06 -8.12 7.68
CA GLY A 56 -10.51 -7.14 6.75
C GLY A 56 -11.46 -6.80 5.58
N ALA A 57 -12.12 -7.82 5.01
CA ALA A 57 -13.14 -7.61 4.00
C ALA A 57 -14.36 -6.83 4.54
N CYS A 58 -14.83 -7.14 5.75
CA CYS A 58 -15.93 -6.41 6.39
C CYS A 58 -15.59 -4.92 6.62
N GLU A 59 -14.39 -4.61 7.13
CA GLU A 59 -13.93 -3.22 7.28
C GLU A 59 -13.89 -2.49 5.93
N LEU A 60 -13.31 -3.12 4.90
CA LEU A 60 -13.19 -2.51 3.57
C LEU A 60 -14.56 -2.20 2.95
N VAL A 61 -15.53 -3.11 3.08
CA VAL A 61 -16.91 -2.91 2.62
C VAL A 61 -17.56 -1.74 3.34
N ASP A 62 -17.49 -1.72 4.67
CA ASP A 62 -18.09 -0.67 5.49
C ASP A 62 -17.47 0.71 5.22
N ALA A 63 -16.15 0.77 5.10
CA ALA A 63 -15.43 1.98 4.73
C ALA A 63 -15.84 2.46 3.32
N ALA A 64 -15.92 1.56 2.33
CA ALA A 64 -16.30 1.91 0.97
C ALA A 64 -17.75 2.42 0.87
N LEU A 65 -18.69 1.80 1.61
CA LEU A 65 -20.10 2.20 1.65
C LEU A 65 -20.29 3.52 2.41
N ARG A 66 -19.64 3.72 3.57
CA ARG A 66 -19.72 4.97 4.33
C ARG A 66 -19.06 6.15 3.63
N CYS A 67 -17.88 5.95 3.05
CA CYS A 67 -17.14 7.00 2.33
C CYS A 67 -17.61 7.18 0.87
N ARG A 68 -18.49 6.30 0.37
CA ARG A 68 -18.96 6.25 -1.02
C ARG A 68 -17.80 6.25 -2.03
N SER A 69 -16.62 5.78 -1.63
CA SER A 69 -15.36 5.92 -2.36
C SER A 69 -14.46 4.72 -2.09
N LEU A 70 -13.84 4.17 -3.13
CA LEU A 70 -12.94 3.01 -3.01
C LEU A 70 -11.76 3.17 -3.99
N ALA A 71 -10.53 3.12 -3.47
CA ALA A 71 -9.33 2.97 -4.29
C ALA A 71 -8.97 1.49 -4.40
N LEU A 72 -8.88 0.99 -5.64
CA LEU A 72 -8.41 -0.35 -5.96
C LEU A 72 -7.05 -0.24 -6.65
N LEU A 73 -6.07 -0.98 -6.13
CA LEU A 73 -4.83 -1.29 -6.84
C LEU A 73 -5.02 -2.68 -7.46
N ALA A 74 -5.46 -2.72 -8.72
CA ALA A 74 -5.53 -3.97 -9.47
C ALA A 74 -4.13 -4.33 -10.00
N VAL A 75 -3.59 -5.44 -9.48
CA VAL A 75 -2.32 -6.04 -9.89
C VAL A 75 -2.65 -7.25 -10.77
N HIS A 76 -1.99 -7.40 -11.92
CA HIS A 76 -2.16 -8.62 -12.70
C HIS A 76 -1.46 -9.78 -11.97
N PRO A 77 -2.15 -10.90 -11.68
CA PRO A 77 -1.60 -11.96 -10.83
C PRO A 77 -0.36 -12.66 -11.40
N TYR A 78 -0.09 -12.50 -12.71
CA TYR A 78 0.96 -13.25 -13.40
C TYR A 78 1.94 -12.39 -14.23
N ASP A 79 1.78 -11.06 -14.34
CA ASP A 79 2.59 -10.24 -15.26
C ASP A 79 3.46 -9.21 -14.50
N PRO A 80 4.81 -9.25 -14.63
CA PRO A 80 5.72 -8.34 -13.91
C PRO A 80 5.80 -6.96 -14.54
N ASP A 81 5.29 -6.80 -15.78
CA ASP A 81 5.23 -5.53 -16.49
C ASP A 81 3.83 -4.89 -16.41
N ALA A 82 2.85 -5.59 -15.84
CA ALA A 82 1.51 -5.05 -15.62
C ALA A 82 1.57 -3.90 -14.60
N MET A 83 1.62 -2.69 -15.15
CA MET A 83 1.50 -1.45 -14.38
C MET A 83 0.27 -1.53 -13.48
N GLY A 84 0.46 -1.30 -12.17
CA GLY A 84 -0.63 -1.26 -11.21
C GLY A 84 -1.77 -0.37 -11.69
N LEU A 85 -2.92 -0.99 -11.95
CA LEU A 85 -4.10 -0.29 -12.42
C LEU A 85 -4.80 0.31 -11.20
N HIS A 86 -4.52 1.58 -10.95
CA HIS A 86 -5.24 2.34 -9.94
C HIS A 86 -6.62 2.71 -10.49
N LEU A 87 -7.67 2.16 -9.90
CA LEU A 87 -9.05 2.55 -10.13
C LEU A 87 -9.55 3.26 -8.89
N THR A 88 -10.14 4.45 -9.04
CA THR A 88 -10.93 5.06 -7.96
C THR A 88 -12.40 5.00 -8.36
N LEU A 89 -13.19 4.31 -7.55
CA LEU A 89 -14.64 4.26 -7.68
C LEU A 89 -15.24 5.34 -6.78
N PHE A 90 -16.12 6.16 -7.34
CA PHE A 90 -16.89 7.17 -6.62
C PHE A 90 -18.38 6.86 -6.68
N GLY A 91 -19.11 7.30 -5.66
CA GLY A 91 -20.52 6.95 -5.48
C GLY A 91 -20.71 5.46 -5.27
N VAL A 92 -19.83 4.83 -4.47
CA VAL A 92 -19.84 3.39 -4.24
C VAL A 92 -21.14 2.94 -3.56
N GLU A 93 -21.71 1.86 -4.04
CA GLU A 93 -22.87 1.18 -3.45
C GLU A 93 -22.71 -0.34 -3.50
N GLY A 94 -23.40 -1.02 -2.59
CA GLY A 94 -23.48 -2.47 -2.53
C GLY A 94 -24.71 -2.95 -3.30
N VAL A 95 -24.54 -3.98 -4.12
CA VAL A 95 -25.61 -4.62 -4.89
C VAL A 95 -25.47 -6.14 -4.87
N GLY A 96 -26.58 -6.84 -4.72
CA GLY A 96 -26.68 -8.28 -4.91
C GLY A 96 -26.53 -8.70 -6.39
N PRO A 97 -26.39 -10.01 -6.65
CA PRO A 97 -26.12 -10.51 -8.00
C PRO A 97 -27.25 -10.23 -9.00
N ASP A 98 -28.49 -10.22 -8.53
CA ASP A 98 -29.66 -10.08 -9.40
C ASP A 98 -29.81 -8.63 -9.88
N ARG A 99 -29.61 -7.65 -8.98
CA ARG A 99 -29.54 -6.22 -9.34
C ARG A 99 -28.39 -5.90 -10.31
N LEU A 100 -27.28 -6.64 -10.27
CA LEU A 100 -26.21 -6.51 -11.28
C LEU A 100 -26.65 -6.95 -12.68
N VAL A 101 -27.47 -8.00 -12.79
CA VAL A 101 -28.03 -8.43 -14.07
C VAL A 101 -29.08 -7.42 -14.54
N GLU A 102 -29.99 -7.02 -13.67
CA GLU A 102 -31.15 -6.18 -14.00
C GLU A 102 -30.80 -4.71 -14.27
N GLU A 103 -29.96 -4.09 -13.43
CA GLU A 103 -29.66 -2.65 -13.50
C GLU A 103 -28.36 -2.35 -14.26
N TYR A 104 -27.38 -3.26 -14.20
CA TYR A 104 -26.05 -3.08 -14.80
C TYR A 104 -25.83 -3.91 -16.07
N GLY A 105 -26.77 -4.79 -16.45
CA GLY A 105 -26.73 -5.56 -17.70
C GLY A 105 -25.59 -6.57 -17.79
N LEU A 106 -25.07 -7.03 -16.64
CA LEU A 106 -24.00 -8.03 -16.58
C LEU A 106 -24.54 -9.41 -16.96
N ASP A 107 -23.77 -10.20 -17.73
CA ASP A 107 -24.19 -11.54 -18.14
C ASP A 107 -24.28 -12.45 -16.89
N PRO A 108 -25.41 -13.15 -16.65
CA PRO A 108 -25.51 -14.14 -15.59
C PRO A 108 -24.41 -15.23 -15.61
N ALA A 109 -23.82 -15.51 -16.79
CA ALA A 109 -22.70 -16.43 -16.92
C ALA A 109 -21.41 -15.90 -16.26
N ASP A 110 -21.12 -14.59 -16.35
CA ASP A 110 -19.98 -13.95 -15.68
C ASP A 110 -20.11 -13.97 -14.13
N LEU A 111 -21.31 -14.26 -13.63
CA LEU A 111 -21.64 -14.37 -12.21
C LEU A 111 -21.67 -15.83 -11.70
N ALA A 112 -21.61 -16.83 -12.58
CA ALA A 112 -21.80 -18.24 -12.22
C ALA A 112 -20.76 -18.73 -11.20
N ASP A 113 -19.46 -18.63 -11.53
CA ASP A 113 -18.36 -19.05 -10.65
C ASP A 113 -18.41 -18.38 -9.27
N HIS A 114 -18.81 -17.11 -9.23
CA HIS A 114 -18.97 -16.36 -7.98
C HIS A 114 -20.15 -16.85 -7.14
N ARG A 115 -21.29 -17.15 -7.79
CA ARG A 115 -22.49 -17.70 -7.13
C ARG A 115 -22.22 -19.12 -6.61
N ASP A 116 -21.59 -19.97 -7.40
CA ASP A 116 -21.24 -21.34 -7.00
C ASP A 116 -20.23 -21.34 -5.84
N ALA A 117 -19.21 -20.46 -5.90
CA ALA A 117 -18.25 -20.31 -4.80
C ALA A 117 -18.88 -19.75 -3.50
N ALA A 118 -19.92 -18.92 -3.61
CA ALA A 118 -20.67 -18.41 -2.45
C ALA A 118 -21.57 -19.50 -1.85
N ALA A 119 -22.33 -20.21 -2.69
CA ALA A 119 -23.19 -21.31 -2.29
C ALA A 119 -22.39 -22.45 -1.63
N ALA A 120 -21.26 -22.87 -2.22
CA ALA A 120 -20.39 -23.92 -1.68
C ALA A 120 -19.76 -23.55 -0.32
N LYS A 121 -19.67 -22.26 0.00
CA LYS A 121 -19.15 -21.75 1.29
C LYS A 121 -20.24 -21.39 2.29
N GLY A 122 -21.51 -21.39 1.90
CA GLY A 122 -22.62 -20.89 2.74
C GLY A 122 -22.43 -19.43 3.14
N VAL A 123 -22.08 -18.56 2.18
CA VAL A 123 -21.86 -17.13 2.40
C VAL A 123 -22.68 -16.28 1.42
N ALA A 124 -23.03 -15.07 1.82
CA ALA A 124 -23.75 -14.13 0.98
C ALA A 124 -22.78 -13.45 -0.02
N LEU A 125 -23.27 -13.19 -1.24
CA LEU A 125 -22.48 -12.64 -2.34
C LEU A 125 -23.00 -11.25 -2.71
N TYR A 126 -22.12 -10.25 -2.59
CA TYR A 126 -22.41 -8.87 -2.97
C TYR A 126 -21.30 -8.28 -3.84
N TYR A 127 -21.59 -7.14 -4.46
CA TYR A 127 -20.66 -6.41 -5.30
C TYR A 127 -20.64 -4.95 -4.90
N LEU A 128 -19.44 -4.37 -4.82
CA LEU A 128 -19.26 -2.94 -4.69
C LEU A 128 -19.12 -2.36 -6.09
N VAL A 129 -20.08 -1.53 -6.49
CA VAL A 129 -20.12 -0.87 -7.80
C VAL A 129 -19.96 0.64 -7.61
N GLY A 130 -19.24 1.29 -8.52
CA GLY A 130 -19.06 2.74 -8.51
C GLY A 130 -19.96 3.42 -9.55
N ARG A 131 -20.76 4.40 -9.14
CA ARG A 131 -21.56 5.25 -10.05
C ARG A 131 -20.70 6.08 -11.01
N THR A 132 -19.44 6.35 -10.65
CA THR A 132 -18.46 6.95 -11.55
C THR A 132 -17.10 6.32 -11.29
N ALA A 133 -16.52 5.71 -12.32
CA ALA A 133 -15.11 5.32 -12.32
C ALA A 133 -14.31 6.48 -12.93
N GLU A 134 -13.44 7.11 -12.14
CA GLU A 134 -12.54 8.15 -12.67
C GLU A 134 -11.13 8.06 -12.08
N VAL A 135 -10.18 8.64 -12.81
CA VAL A 135 -8.76 8.79 -12.47
C VAL A 135 -7.95 7.48 -12.54
N PHE A 136 -7.74 7.03 -13.78
CA PHE A 136 -6.68 6.09 -14.16
C PHE A 136 -5.28 6.69 -13.90
N THR A 137 -4.79 6.62 -12.66
CA THR A 137 -3.37 6.91 -12.37
C THR A 137 -2.55 5.65 -12.54
N GLN A 138 -2.09 5.39 -13.78
CA GLN A 138 -1.02 4.40 -13.97
C GLN A 138 0.19 4.80 -13.14
N CYS A 139 0.51 3.99 -12.12
CA CYS A 139 1.71 4.17 -11.34
C CYS A 139 2.89 3.57 -12.11
N SER A 140 3.91 4.38 -12.38
CA SER A 140 5.15 4.00 -13.08
C SER A 140 6.09 3.11 -12.26
N GLN A 141 5.62 2.57 -11.15
CA GLN A 141 6.42 1.82 -10.19
C GLN A 141 6.19 0.33 -10.40
N ASN A 142 7.30 -0.39 -10.57
CA ASN A 142 7.33 -1.81 -10.89
C ASN A 142 6.53 -2.59 -9.83
N LEU A 143 5.43 -3.22 -10.21
CA LEU A 143 4.87 -4.27 -9.38
C LEU A 143 5.67 -5.55 -9.64
N PHE A 144 5.83 -6.37 -8.60
CA PHE A 144 6.63 -7.58 -8.70
C PHE A 144 5.70 -8.75 -8.99
N THR A 145 6.06 -9.60 -9.95
CA THR A 145 5.38 -10.89 -10.07
C THR A 145 5.73 -11.76 -8.89
N LYS A 146 4.70 -11.96 -8.07
CA LYS A 146 4.55 -13.07 -7.16
C LYS A 146 3.85 -14.18 -7.94
N ARG A 147 4.50 -15.35 -8.11
CA ARG A 147 3.87 -16.53 -8.73
C ARG A 147 3.40 -17.47 -7.63
N PRO A 148 2.25 -18.15 -7.76
CA PRO A 148 1.89 -19.22 -6.86
C PRO A 148 3.03 -20.24 -6.75
N HIS A 149 3.33 -20.69 -5.53
CA HIS A 149 4.26 -21.77 -5.27
C HIS A 149 3.69 -23.09 -5.81
N ASP A 150 4.51 -23.91 -6.49
CA ASP A 150 4.04 -25.13 -7.17
C ASP A 150 3.40 -26.15 -6.21
N ASP A 151 3.85 -26.13 -4.95
CA ASP A 151 3.17 -26.77 -3.82
C ASP A 151 2.36 -25.74 -3.00
N PRO A 152 1.03 -25.63 -3.21
CA PRO A 152 0.15 -24.79 -2.39
C PRO A 152 -0.21 -25.43 -1.04
N SER A 153 0.21 -26.67 -0.79
CA SER A 153 -0.09 -27.44 0.43
C SER A 153 1.01 -27.35 1.51
N GLY A 154 2.16 -26.75 1.19
CA GLY A 154 3.16 -26.35 2.17
C GLY A 154 2.53 -25.44 3.23
N SER A 155 2.29 -26.01 4.41
CA SER A 155 1.44 -25.43 5.47
C SER A 155 1.87 -24.01 5.84
N ALA A 156 0.97 -23.05 6.00
CA ALA A 156 -0.10 -23.01 7.00
C ALA A 156 0.38 -23.13 8.47
N ASP A 157 1.66 -23.45 8.72
CA ASP A 157 2.31 -23.27 10.03
C ASP A 157 2.40 -21.78 10.42
N GLY A 158 2.27 -20.89 9.42
CA GLY A 158 2.30 -19.44 9.57
C GLY A 158 1.28 -18.87 10.55
N ALA A 159 0.14 -19.54 10.81
CA ALA A 159 -0.90 -19.05 11.72
C ALA A 159 -0.46 -19.01 13.19
N ASP A 160 0.31 -20.01 13.63
CA ASP A 160 0.90 -20.09 14.98
C ASP A 160 2.36 -19.61 15.01
N ALA A 161 2.98 -19.36 13.84
CA ALA A 161 4.32 -18.79 13.75
C ALA A 161 4.39 -17.42 14.46
N PRO A 162 5.42 -17.16 15.30
CA PRO A 162 5.58 -15.89 15.99
C PRO A 162 5.59 -14.70 15.03
N ARG A 163 4.84 -13.65 15.36
CA ARG A 163 4.81 -12.40 14.59
C ARG A 163 6.24 -11.85 14.44
N PRO A 164 6.77 -11.66 13.22
CA PRO A 164 8.09 -11.09 13.03
C PRO A 164 8.10 -9.63 13.50
N PRO A 165 9.20 -9.14 14.09
CA PRO A 165 9.36 -7.71 14.40
C PRO A 165 9.13 -6.83 13.17
N LEU A 166 8.48 -5.68 13.34
CA LEU A 166 8.18 -4.74 12.24
C LEU A 166 9.43 -4.29 11.49
N ASP A 167 10.54 -4.06 12.17
CA ASP A 167 11.80 -3.68 11.54
C ASP A 167 12.34 -4.76 10.61
N ARG A 168 12.31 -6.01 11.05
CA ARG A 168 12.62 -7.18 10.21
C ARG A 168 11.67 -7.27 9.02
N LEU A 169 10.36 -7.22 9.26
CA LEU A 169 9.34 -7.38 8.22
C LEU A 169 9.46 -6.30 7.13
N PHE A 170 9.55 -5.02 7.49
CA PHE A 170 9.73 -3.95 6.51
C PHE A 170 11.11 -3.95 5.82
N ALA A 171 12.16 -4.50 6.45
CA ALA A 171 13.48 -4.59 5.85
C ALA A 171 13.63 -5.77 4.86
N GLU A 172 13.00 -6.91 5.15
CA GLU A 172 12.97 -8.09 4.29
C GLU A 172 11.98 -7.95 3.12
N GLN A 173 10.96 -7.10 3.25
CA GLN A 173 9.97 -6.91 2.19
C GLN A 173 10.38 -5.84 1.17
N PHE A 174 10.56 -6.32 -0.06
CA PHE A 174 10.88 -5.52 -1.23
C PHE A 174 9.81 -4.45 -1.54
N GLU A 175 8.53 -4.75 -1.26
CA GLU A 175 7.38 -3.87 -1.55
C GLU A 175 6.64 -3.45 -0.26
N THR A 176 6.23 -2.19 -0.21
CA THR A 176 5.26 -1.68 0.77
C THR A 176 4.18 -0.89 0.04
N LEU A 177 2.89 -1.17 0.27
CA LEU A 177 1.83 -0.32 -0.26
C LEU A 177 1.61 0.87 0.68
N GLN A 178 1.74 2.10 0.16
CA GLN A 178 1.40 3.32 0.90
C GLN A 178 0.00 3.80 0.49
N ALA A 179 -0.96 3.63 1.39
CA ALA A 179 -2.32 4.15 1.26
C ALA A 179 -2.46 5.52 1.94
N THR A 180 -3.13 6.43 1.25
CA THR A 180 -3.28 7.84 1.59
C THR A 180 -4.67 8.33 1.20
N VAL A 181 -5.17 9.37 1.87
CA VAL A 181 -6.44 10.04 1.50
C VAL A 181 -6.18 11.54 1.56
N ALA A 182 -6.64 12.31 0.59
CA ALA A 182 -6.56 13.78 0.65
C ALA A 182 -7.64 14.37 1.57
N ALA A 183 -7.51 15.65 1.94
CA ALA A 183 -8.50 16.33 2.79
C ALA A 183 -9.89 16.48 2.15
N ASP A 184 -9.99 16.35 0.82
CA ASP A 184 -11.24 16.29 0.05
C ASP A 184 -11.85 14.87 -0.01
N GLY A 185 -11.23 13.89 0.65
CA GLY A 185 -11.66 12.50 0.68
C GLY A 185 -11.12 11.64 -0.45
N VAL A 186 -10.34 12.17 -1.41
CA VAL A 186 -9.85 11.38 -2.55
C VAL A 186 -8.80 10.35 -2.11
N PRO A 187 -9.09 9.03 -2.15
CA PRO A 187 -8.16 7.99 -1.70
C PRO A 187 -7.05 7.76 -2.74
N GLY A 188 -5.96 7.13 -2.33
CA GLY A 188 -4.89 6.70 -3.24
C GLY A 188 -3.90 5.77 -2.57
N ALA A 189 -3.76 4.57 -3.12
CA ALA A 189 -2.68 3.64 -2.82
C ALA A 189 -1.53 3.79 -3.83
N SER A 190 -0.36 3.27 -3.50
CA SER A 190 0.77 3.14 -4.42
C SER A 190 1.81 2.18 -3.84
N PRO A 191 2.41 1.31 -4.67
CA PRO A 191 3.55 0.51 -4.25
C PRO A 191 4.75 1.41 -3.92
N ARG A 192 5.58 0.96 -3.00
CA ARG A 192 6.86 1.54 -2.62
C ARG A 192 7.90 0.47 -2.80
N ASN A 193 8.84 0.80 -3.67
CA ASN A 193 10.04 0.02 -3.93
C ASN A 193 11.17 0.98 -3.58
N GLY A 194 12.17 0.48 -2.86
CA GLY A 194 13.35 1.26 -2.57
C GLY A 194 14.07 1.69 -3.84
N GLN A 195 14.99 2.65 -3.70
CA GLN A 195 16.27 2.45 -4.37
C GLN A 195 17.09 1.62 -3.36
N ILE A 196 17.81 0.59 -3.83
CA ILE A 196 18.52 -0.38 -2.98
C ILE A 196 17.57 -1.24 -2.09
N GLY A 197 16.59 -1.93 -2.69
CA GLY A 197 15.91 -3.08 -2.06
C GLY A 197 14.92 -2.82 -0.90
N HIS A 198 15.08 -1.74 -0.12
CA HIS A 198 14.22 -1.45 1.03
C HIS A 198 13.12 -0.43 0.71
N ALA A 199 11.87 -0.88 0.66
CA ALA A 199 10.69 -0.05 0.46
C ALA A 199 10.48 1.00 1.56
N ALA A 200 10.87 0.66 2.78
CA ALA A 200 10.66 1.44 3.99
C ALA A 200 11.75 1.15 5.03
N TYR A 201 11.88 2.05 6.01
CA TYR A 201 12.90 1.94 7.06
C TYR A 201 12.27 2.17 8.43
N VAL A 202 12.44 1.23 9.36
CA VAL A 202 11.85 1.31 10.70
C VAL A 202 12.89 1.78 11.71
N GLU A 203 12.58 2.78 12.54
CA GLU A 203 13.44 3.21 13.65
C GLU A 203 12.61 3.54 14.89
N ARG A 204 13.09 3.10 16.07
CA ARG A 204 12.51 3.45 17.37
C ARG A 204 13.14 4.74 17.89
N ARG A 205 12.32 5.79 18.10
CA ARG A 205 12.76 7.10 18.56
C ARG A 205 11.84 7.64 19.65
N ARG A 206 12.41 8.05 20.79
CA ARG A 206 11.67 8.62 21.95
C ARG A 206 10.48 7.73 22.41
N GLY A 207 10.71 6.41 22.48
CA GLY A 207 9.69 5.45 22.89
C GLY A 207 8.56 5.25 21.87
N ARG A 208 8.75 5.60 20.59
CA ARG A 208 7.79 5.41 19.50
C ARG A 208 8.44 4.75 18.29
N VAL A 209 7.71 3.89 17.59
CA VAL A 209 8.12 3.31 16.30
C VAL A 209 7.73 4.26 15.18
N TYR A 210 8.67 4.52 14.26
CA TYR A 210 8.45 5.28 13.03
C TYR A 210 8.86 4.43 11.82
N ILE A 211 8.05 4.46 10.76
CA ILE A 211 8.35 3.90 9.46
C ILE A 211 8.58 5.05 8.48
N LEU A 212 9.77 5.09 7.90
CA LEU A 212 10.26 6.16 7.03
C LEU A 212 10.24 5.71 5.57
N ILE A 213 9.59 6.50 4.72
CA ILE A 213 9.47 6.29 3.28
C ILE A 213 10.27 7.38 2.55
N PRO A 214 11.36 7.06 1.83
CA PRO A 214 12.13 8.03 1.05
C PRO A 214 11.46 8.41 -0.26
N TYR A 215 11.61 9.69 -0.66
CA TYR A 215 11.13 10.23 -1.93
C TYR A 215 12.28 10.78 -2.78
N TYR A 216 12.81 9.92 -3.65
CA TYR A 216 13.80 10.29 -4.67
C TYR A 216 13.16 11.11 -5.80
N PRO A 217 13.93 11.93 -6.55
CA PRO A 217 13.41 12.80 -7.60
C PRO A 217 12.36 12.16 -8.52
N GLY A 218 12.58 10.91 -8.95
CA GLY A 218 11.69 10.17 -9.87
C GLY A 218 10.26 9.98 -9.35
N ASN A 219 10.13 9.71 -8.04
CA ASN A 219 8.85 9.48 -7.38
C ASN A 219 8.40 10.69 -6.54
N ALA A 220 9.29 11.67 -6.33
CA ALA A 220 9.06 12.86 -5.51
C ALA A 220 7.90 13.71 -5.98
N ILE A 221 7.52 13.66 -7.26
CA ILE A 221 6.43 14.46 -7.84
C ILE A 221 5.06 13.74 -7.79
N HIS A 222 5.02 12.43 -7.45
CA HIS A 222 3.80 11.63 -7.53
C HIS A 222 2.63 12.18 -6.68
N GLY A 223 1.41 12.04 -7.22
CA GLY A 223 0.20 12.71 -6.71
C GLY A 223 -0.33 12.17 -5.38
N HIS A 224 -0.16 10.87 -5.10
CA HIS A 224 -0.63 10.30 -3.81
C HIS A 224 0.17 10.85 -2.62
N ALA A 225 1.47 11.06 -2.79
CA ALA A 225 2.34 11.62 -1.77
C ALA A 225 1.97 13.08 -1.41
N ALA A 226 1.33 13.79 -2.32
CA ALA A 226 0.81 15.13 -2.07
C ALA A 226 -0.45 15.12 -1.16
N LYS A 227 -1.18 13.99 -1.10
CA LYS A 227 -2.37 13.83 -0.24
C LYS A 227 -2.01 13.97 1.23
N LEU A 228 -0.85 13.42 1.63
CA LEU A 228 -0.30 13.49 2.97
C LEU A 228 0.03 14.92 3.47
N TRP A 229 0.10 15.91 2.57
CA TRP A 229 0.23 17.31 2.99
C TRP A 229 -1.09 17.94 3.44
N THR A 230 -2.22 17.42 2.94
CA THR A 230 -3.56 17.92 3.25
C THR A 230 -4.21 17.13 4.39
N ASN A 231 -3.95 15.83 4.47
CA ASN A 231 -4.37 14.95 5.55
C ASN A 231 -3.19 14.05 5.93
N ARG A 232 -2.70 14.16 7.17
CA ARG A 232 -1.48 13.48 7.62
C ARG A 232 -1.69 12.00 7.99
N HIS A 233 -2.84 11.40 7.72
CA HIS A 233 -3.04 9.98 7.99
C HIS A 233 -2.52 9.11 6.84
N ALA A 234 -1.65 8.16 7.15
CA ALA A 234 -1.17 7.14 6.22
C ALA A 234 -1.43 5.74 6.77
N SER A 235 -1.63 4.79 5.87
CA SER A 235 -1.56 3.36 6.17
C SER A 235 -0.51 2.71 5.28
N LEU A 236 0.37 1.92 5.87
CA LEU A 236 1.42 1.16 5.19
C LEU A 236 1.07 -0.32 5.27
N VAL A 237 0.85 -0.96 4.13
CA VAL A 237 0.50 -2.38 4.05
C VAL A 237 1.71 -3.15 3.53
N VAL A 238 2.10 -4.20 4.23
CA VAL A 238 3.19 -5.10 3.86
C VAL A 238 2.65 -6.53 3.86
N SER A 239 2.89 -7.26 2.77
CA SER A 239 2.45 -8.65 2.61
C SER A 239 3.65 -9.54 2.31
N ASP A 240 4.12 -10.24 3.34
CA ASP A 240 5.15 -11.27 3.24
C ASP A 240 4.46 -12.60 2.93
N ASP A 241 4.38 -12.92 1.65
CA ASP A 241 3.73 -14.11 1.09
C ASP A 241 4.71 -15.20 0.67
N HIS A 242 5.97 -15.10 1.10
CA HIS A 242 7.03 -16.06 0.76
C HIS A 242 7.74 -16.66 1.98
N SER A 243 7.77 -15.96 3.14
CA SER A 243 8.44 -16.46 4.35
C SER A 243 7.50 -16.64 5.54
N SER A 244 6.89 -15.58 6.12
CA SER A 244 5.98 -15.70 7.27
C SER A 244 4.51 -15.89 6.92
N LEU A 245 4.12 -15.69 5.65
CA LEU A 245 2.72 -15.71 5.17
C LEU A 245 1.80 -14.73 5.92
N ARG A 246 2.35 -13.59 6.37
CA ARG A 246 1.63 -12.55 7.11
C ARG A 246 1.44 -11.28 6.29
N ARG A 247 0.26 -10.66 6.45
CA ARG A 247 0.05 -9.24 6.11
C ARG A 247 -0.04 -8.42 7.39
N VAL A 248 0.60 -7.25 7.37
CA VAL A 248 0.41 -6.21 8.37
C VAL A 248 -0.05 -4.92 7.71
N THR A 249 -0.93 -4.20 8.37
CA THR A 249 -1.24 -2.80 8.08
C THR A 249 -0.79 -1.95 9.26
N VAL A 250 0.08 -0.97 9.04
CA VAL A 250 0.50 0.00 10.04
C VAL A 250 -0.06 1.37 9.71
N SER A 251 -0.89 1.91 10.60
CA SER A 251 -1.60 3.18 10.43
C SER A 251 -1.14 4.22 11.45
N GLY A 252 -1.18 5.49 11.06
CA GLY A 252 -0.96 6.59 11.99
C GLY A 252 -0.60 7.93 11.34
N ALA A 253 -0.18 8.86 12.19
CA ALA A 253 0.26 10.18 11.77
C ALA A 253 1.57 10.10 10.96
N SER A 254 1.58 10.71 9.78
CA SER A 254 2.68 10.73 8.83
C SER A 254 3.18 12.15 8.60
N ASP A 255 4.40 12.43 9.09
CA ASP A 255 4.99 13.76 9.01
C ASP A 255 5.97 13.88 7.85
N PHE A 256 5.89 15.01 7.15
CA PHE A 256 6.87 15.41 6.14
C PHE A 256 8.21 15.76 6.80
N LEU A 257 9.30 15.15 6.32
CA LEU A 257 10.66 15.49 6.76
C LEU A 257 11.57 15.80 5.57
N SER A 258 12.31 16.91 5.64
CA SER A 258 13.47 17.13 4.75
C SER A 258 14.57 16.10 5.04
N HIS A 259 15.37 15.74 4.05
CA HIS A 259 16.51 14.83 4.28
C HIS A 259 17.52 15.38 5.30
N ARG A 260 17.67 16.71 5.43
CA ARG A 260 18.45 17.34 6.53
C ARG A 260 17.86 17.01 7.91
N THR A 261 16.53 17.04 8.05
CA THR A 261 15.87 16.64 9.30
C THR A 261 16.05 15.14 9.56
N VAL A 262 16.00 14.29 8.53
CA VAL A 262 16.26 12.85 8.67
C VAL A 262 17.71 12.58 9.08
N ARG A 263 18.73 13.17 8.44
CA ARG A 263 20.14 13.06 8.87
C ARG A 263 20.38 13.42 10.34
N ARG A 264 19.58 14.34 10.90
CA ARG A 264 19.67 14.76 12.32
C ARG A 264 18.82 13.90 13.28
N ARG A 265 17.67 13.39 12.85
CA ARG A 265 16.72 12.66 13.70
C ARG A 265 16.82 11.13 13.57
N PHE A 266 17.24 10.63 12.42
CA PHE A 266 17.32 9.21 12.06
C PHE A 266 18.65 8.96 11.31
N PRO A 267 19.80 9.19 11.97
CA PRO A 267 21.11 9.19 11.32
C PRO A 267 21.51 7.82 10.74
N VAL A 268 21.03 6.72 11.36
CA VAL A 268 21.27 5.35 10.89
C VAL A 268 20.56 5.13 9.56
N ILE A 269 19.25 5.40 9.49
CA ILE A 269 18.47 5.33 8.24
C ILE A 269 19.06 6.25 7.17
N ALA A 270 19.43 7.48 7.54
CA ALA A 270 20.01 8.42 6.60
C ALA A 270 21.32 7.91 5.98
N ARG A 271 22.18 7.25 6.77
CA ARG A 271 23.42 6.62 6.27
C ARG A 271 23.12 5.40 5.41
N ALA A 272 22.22 4.51 5.82
CA ALA A 272 21.84 3.32 5.06
C ALA A 272 21.34 3.68 3.64
N VAL A 273 20.62 4.79 3.50
CA VAL A 273 20.12 5.26 2.20
C VAL A 273 21.18 5.94 1.33
N THR A 274 22.14 6.67 1.90
CA THR A 274 23.18 7.35 1.08
C THR A 274 24.41 6.50 0.83
N HIS A 275 24.67 5.49 1.68
CA HIS A 275 25.81 4.56 1.61
C HIS A 275 25.32 3.10 1.79
N PRO A 276 24.55 2.56 0.83
CA PRO A 276 23.98 1.21 0.91
C PRO A 276 25.05 0.13 1.06
N ASP A 277 26.13 0.24 0.30
CA ASP A 277 27.25 -0.73 0.27
C ASP A 277 28.25 -0.51 1.43
N GLY A 278 27.95 0.42 2.34
CA GLY A 278 28.82 0.79 3.47
C GLY A 278 30.08 1.60 3.12
N ASP A 279 30.42 1.73 1.83
CA ASP A 279 31.53 2.54 1.32
C ASP A 279 31.18 4.04 1.33
N ASP A 280 32.01 4.83 2.01
CA ASP A 280 31.87 6.29 2.06
C ASP A 280 32.22 6.93 0.70
N GLY A 281 32.87 6.20 -0.22
CA GLY A 281 33.31 6.67 -1.54
C GLY A 281 32.23 6.78 -2.63
N GLN A 282 31.09 6.08 -2.49
CA GLN A 282 29.96 6.19 -3.43
C GLN A 282 28.69 6.64 -2.71
N THR A 283 28.33 7.91 -2.89
CA THR A 283 27.06 8.43 -2.37
C THR A 283 25.95 8.27 -3.40
N VAL A 284 24.89 7.52 -3.08
CA VAL A 284 23.67 7.51 -3.89
C VAL A 284 22.91 8.83 -3.70
N ASN A 285 22.28 9.36 -4.76
CA ASN A 285 21.49 10.60 -4.68
C ASN A 285 20.50 10.56 -3.50
N ALA A 286 20.68 11.48 -2.55
CA ALA A 286 19.81 11.59 -1.40
C ALA A 286 18.34 11.81 -1.81
N PRO A 287 17.36 11.30 -1.04
CA PRO A 287 15.95 11.62 -1.25
C PRO A 287 15.69 13.12 -1.12
N VAL A 288 14.80 13.65 -1.98
CA VAL A 288 14.33 15.04 -1.92
C VAL A 288 13.66 15.30 -0.58
N TYR A 289 12.81 14.35 -0.15
CA TYR A 289 12.14 14.37 1.13
C TYR A 289 11.76 12.97 1.59
N TRP A 290 11.11 12.91 2.75
CA TRP A 290 10.65 11.69 3.40
C TRP A 290 9.27 11.92 4.00
N PHE A 291 8.52 10.83 4.17
CA PHE A 291 7.43 10.77 5.13
C PHE A 291 7.82 9.82 6.26
N ALA A 292 7.57 10.21 7.51
CA ALA A 292 7.76 9.37 8.68
C ALA A 292 6.39 9.10 9.32
N THR A 293 5.86 7.90 9.11
CA THR A 293 4.61 7.42 9.71
C THR A 293 4.89 6.84 11.08
N ARG A 294 4.26 7.38 12.13
CA ARG A 294 4.25 6.81 13.48
C ARG A 294 3.34 5.57 13.49
N ALA A 295 3.79 4.47 14.10
CA ALA A 295 2.97 3.27 14.26
C ALA A 295 1.96 3.45 15.40
N ASP A 296 0.86 4.14 15.13
CA ASP A 296 -0.22 4.37 16.09
C ASP A 296 -1.10 3.13 16.25
N GLU A 297 -1.42 2.47 15.14
CA GLU A 297 -2.16 1.21 15.12
C GLU A 297 -1.48 0.21 14.17
N VAL A 298 -1.42 -1.05 14.58
CA VAL A 298 -0.85 -2.18 13.82
C VAL A 298 -1.90 -3.29 13.76
N MET A 299 -2.41 -3.57 12.57
CA MET A 299 -3.36 -4.64 12.30
C MET A 299 -2.66 -5.81 11.61
N TRP A 300 -2.62 -6.96 12.25
CA TRP A 300 -2.14 -8.23 11.69
C TRP A 300 -3.32 -8.98 11.07
N GLU A 301 -3.15 -9.48 9.83
CA GLU A 301 -4.19 -10.30 9.19
C GLU A 301 -3.90 -11.80 9.39
N THR A 302 -4.89 -12.53 9.92
CA THR A 302 -4.92 -13.99 10.02
C THR A 302 -5.68 -14.59 8.84
N GLY A 303 -4.96 -15.35 8.05
CA GLY A 303 -5.50 -16.04 6.89
C GLY A 303 -4.38 -16.38 5.95
N THR A 304 -4.60 -17.41 5.13
CA THR A 304 -3.60 -17.86 4.17
C THR A 304 -3.39 -16.76 3.13
N LEU A 305 -2.27 -16.04 3.23
CA LEU A 305 -1.68 -15.47 2.02
C LEU A 305 -1.31 -16.65 1.13
N ALA A 306 -1.72 -16.61 -0.14
CA ALA A 306 -1.28 -17.61 -1.11
C ALA A 306 0.24 -17.59 -1.14
N ARG A 307 0.88 -18.73 -0.84
CA ARG A 307 2.33 -18.82 -0.84
C ARG A 307 2.83 -18.56 -2.24
N ASN A 308 3.68 -17.56 -2.38
CA ASN A 308 4.25 -17.17 -3.65
C ASN A 308 5.74 -17.51 -3.71
N GLU A 309 6.14 -18.14 -4.81
CA GLU A 309 7.51 -18.11 -5.30
C GLU A 309 7.74 -16.79 -6.05
N LEU A 310 8.95 -16.26 -5.94
CA LEU A 310 9.27 -14.94 -6.51
C LEU A 310 9.92 -15.12 -7.92
N THR A 311 9.80 -14.12 -8.83
CA THR A 311 10.40 -13.95 -10.22
C THR A 311 11.80 -13.25 -10.45
N ALA A 312 12.94 -13.87 -10.85
CA ALA A 312 14.29 -13.21 -10.95
C ALA A 312 14.58 -12.56 -12.29
N GLU A 313 14.37 -13.34 -13.34
CA GLU A 313 14.50 -12.81 -14.67
C GLU A 313 13.45 -11.72 -14.79
N ARG A 314 13.88 -10.56 -15.23
CA ARG A 314 13.05 -9.37 -15.18
C ARG A 314 13.07 -8.66 -16.53
N PRO A 315 11.89 -8.39 -17.13
CA PRO A 315 11.76 -7.38 -18.15
C PRO A 315 11.92 -5.98 -17.53
N ALA A 316 12.63 -5.11 -18.24
CA ALA A 316 13.05 -3.84 -17.68
C ALA A 316 12.01 -2.73 -17.94
N CYS A 317 11.46 -2.13 -16.87
CA CYS A 317 10.48 -1.05 -16.99
C CYS A 317 11.06 0.17 -17.73
N SER A 318 10.40 0.52 -18.84
CA SER A 318 10.73 1.62 -19.75
C SER A 318 10.12 2.97 -19.34
N VAL A 319 9.38 3.04 -18.23
CA VAL A 319 8.55 4.20 -17.89
C VAL A 319 9.35 5.26 -17.15
N ASN A 320 9.98 6.14 -17.91
CA ASN A 320 10.54 7.37 -17.37
C ASN A 320 9.41 8.39 -17.10
N ALA A 321 9.07 8.60 -15.83
CA ALA A 321 7.85 9.32 -15.41
C ALA A 321 7.84 10.84 -15.72
N GLY A 322 8.84 11.36 -16.44
CA GLY A 322 8.92 12.76 -16.88
C GLY A 322 9.72 12.99 -18.16
N GLY A 323 9.79 12.01 -19.07
CA GLY A 323 10.35 12.22 -20.41
C GLY A 323 9.34 12.84 -21.39
N ASP A 324 9.77 13.17 -22.61
CA ASP A 324 8.95 13.63 -23.76
C ASP A 324 7.98 12.56 -24.32
N GLY A 325 7.56 11.63 -23.46
CA GLY A 325 6.70 10.50 -23.78
C GLY A 325 5.32 10.95 -24.23
N ARG A 326 5.17 11.11 -25.55
CA ARG A 326 3.87 11.09 -26.24
C ARG A 326 3.03 9.97 -25.64
N HIS A 327 1.75 10.22 -25.37
CA HIS A 327 0.86 9.37 -24.56
C HIS A 327 0.50 7.99 -25.18
N THR A 328 1.35 7.38 -26.01
CA THR A 328 1.17 6.08 -26.64
C THR A 328 1.45 4.93 -25.67
N LYS A 329 0.62 4.84 -24.63
CA LYS A 329 0.52 3.70 -23.72
C LYS A 329 -0.15 2.55 -24.47
N LYS A 330 0.63 1.65 -25.09
CA LYS A 330 0.12 0.40 -25.69
C LYS A 330 0.95 -0.82 -25.26
N PRO A 331 0.31 -1.99 -25.10
CA PRO A 331 0.84 -3.06 -24.27
C PRO A 331 1.75 -4.04 -25.01
N LYS A 332 2.79 -4.52 -24.32
CA LYS A 332 3.39 -5.86 -24.52
C LYS A 332 3.16 -6.78 -23.30
N TYR A 333 2.14 -6.45 -22.49
CA TYR A 333 1.85 -6.98 -21.15
C TYR A 333 1.21 -8.39 -21.10
N PHE A 334 1.61 -9.32 -21.97
CA PHE A 334 0.88 -10.61 -22.13
C PHE A 334 1.74 -11.85 -22.42
N ASP A 335 3.04 -11.85 -22.09
CA ASP A 335 3.92 -13.02 -22.31
C ASP A 335 4.77 -13.39 -21.09
N ALA A 336 4.12 -13.46 -19.93
CA ALA A 336 4.79 -13.70 -18.64
C ALA A 336 5.05 -15.20 -18.32
N GLY A 337 4.61 -16.11 -19.20
CA GLY A 337 4.74 -17.57 -19.03
C GLY A 337 6.14 -18.13 -19.30
N ALA A 338 7.07 -17.33 -19.82
CA ALA A 338 8.36 -17.79 -20.35
C ALA A 338 9.62 -17.36 -19.53
N VAL A 339 9.44 -16.87 -18.29
CA VAL A 339 10.47 -16.18 -17.49
C VAL A 339 10.79 -16.94 -16.17
N ALA A 340 12.02 -16.97 -15.65
CA ALA A 340 12.45 -17.84 -14.53
C ALA A 340 12.56 -17.23 -13.09
N ALA A 341 12.56 -18.12 -12.06
CA ALA A 341 12.47 -17.91 -10.58
C ALA A 341 13.48 -16.94 -9.90
N TYR A 342 13.11 -16.29 -8.77
CA TYR A 342 13.75 -15.13 -8.07
C TYR A 342 14.88 -15.42 -7.13
N ASP A 343 15.78 -14.46 -7.15
CA ASP A 343 16.78 -14.22 -6.15
C ASP A 343 16.57 -12.80 -5.61
N MET A 344 16.14 -12.73 -4.34
CA MET A 344 15.92 -11.49 -3.60
C MET A 344 17.21 -10.69 -3.43
N HIS A 345 18.34 -11.39 -3.23
CA HIS A 345 19.66 -10.79 -3.09
C HIS A 345 20.10 -10.13 -4.41
N LEU A 346 19.97 -10.86 -5.52
CA LEU A 346 20.29 -10.34 -6.86
C LEU A 346 19.39 -9.17 -7.26
N GLN A 347 18.12 -9.14 -6.84
CA GLN A 347 17.26 -7.97 -7.06
C GLN A 347 17.70 -6.76 -6.23
N HIS A 348 18.11 -6.96 -4.98
CA HIS A 348 18.67 -5.88 -4.15
C HIS A 348 19.94 -5.29 -4.79
N GLU A 349 20.86 -6.13 -5.29
CA GLU A 349 22.05 -5.69 -6.04
C GLU A 349 21.69 -4.90 -7.32
N ARG A 350 20.70 -5.36 -8.09
CA ARG A 350 20.24 -4.71 -9.33
C ARG A 350 19.53 -3.38 -9.12
N GLU A 351 19.09 -3.08 -7.90
CA GLU A 351 18.50 -1.80 -7.52
C GLU A 351 19.41 -0.90 -6.70
N ALA A 352 20.46 -1.48 -6.08
CA ALA A 352 21.63 -0.74 -5.61
C ALA A 352 22.35 -0.10 -6.81
N SER A 353 22.52 -0.87 -7.89
CA SER A 353 23.24 -0.42 -9.09
C SER A 353 22.60 0.82 -9.75
N PRO A 354 23.33 1.96 -9.85
CA PRO A 354 22.79 3.19 -10.41
C PRO A 354 22.61 3.09 -11.93
N ARG A 355 21.37 2.83 -12.38
CA ARG A 355 21.02 2.81 -13.81
C ARG A 355 21.28 4.17 -14.46
N GLY A 356 22.34 4.27 -15.27
CA GLY A 356 22.68 5.48 -16.02
C GLY A 356 21.78 5.74 -17.24
N ILE A 357 21.23 4.67 -17.81
CA ILE A 357 20.35 4.67 -18.99
C ILE A 357 19.16 3.75 -18.67
N ASP A 358 17.94 4.18 -19.02
CA ASP A 358 16.73 3.37 -18.87
C ASP A 358 16.49 2.43 -20.08
N PRO A 359 15.52 1.50 -20.01
CA PRO A 359 15.23 0.56 -21.10
C PRO A 359 14.65 1.19 -22.37
N ALA A 360 14.20 2.45 -22.30
CA ALA A 360 13.81 3.23 -23.49
C ALA A 360 15.00 4.00 -24.10
N GLY A 361 16.21 3.85 -23.54
CA GLY A 361 17.43 4.53 -23.97
C GLY A 361 17.61 5.94 -23.37
N SER A 362 16.70 6.38 -22.49
CA SER A 362 16.78 7.72 -21.89
C SER A 362 17.86 7.75 -20.81
N ARG A 363 18.73 8.76 -20.87
CA ARG A 363 19.77 8.98 -19.85
C ARG A 363 19.16 9.60 -18.61
N ARG A 364 19.52 9.10 -17.42
CA ARG A 364 19.08 9.61 -16.12
C ARG A 364 19.34 11.12 -15.96
N ALA A 365 20.46 11.61 -16.49
CA ALA A 365 20.83 13.02 -16.47
C ALA A 365 19.81 13.91 -17.21
N SER A 366 19.44 13.55 -18.44
CA SER A 366 18.47 14.30 -19.25
C SER A 366 17.08 14.33 -18.63
N TRP A 367 16.68 13.24 -17.95
CA TRP A 367 15.43 13.23 -17.18
C TRP A 367 15.50 14.15 -15.95
N LEU A 368 16.62 14.14 -15.19
CA LEU A 368 16.83 15.04 -14.05
C LEU A 368 16.77 16.51 -14.46
N GLU A 369 17.37 16.85 -15.61
CA GLU A 369 17.29 18.19 -16.22
C GLU A 369 15.83 18.58 -16.53
N ALA A 370 15.07 17.68 -17.17
CA ALA A 370 13.66 17.93 -17.54
C ALA A 370 12.75 18.16 -16.32
N VAL A 371 12.94 17.43 -15.21
CA VAL A 371 12.09 17.59 -14.01
C VAL A 371 12.59 18.64 -13.02
N ALA A 372 13.81 19.16 -13.16
CA ALA A 372 14.39 20.11 -12.21
C ALA A 372 13.50 21.32 -11.88
N PRO A 373 12.82 22.00 -12.84
CA PRO A 373 11.94 23.12 -12.51
C PRO A 373 10.75 22.71 -11.63
N ALA A 374 10.17 21.53 -11.87
CA ALA A 374 9.06 21.01 -11.07
C ALA A 374 9.51 20.59 -9.66
N LEU A 375 10.73 20.04 -9.53
CA LEU A 375 11.33 19.74 -8.24
C LEU A 375 11.57 21.01 -7.42
N VAL A 376 12.13 22.07 -8.00
CA VAL A 376 12.36 23.35 -7.31
C VAL A 376 11.05 23.96 -6.79
N VAL A 377 9.99 24.02 -7.61
CA VAL A 377 8.67 24.50 -7.17
C VAL A 377 8.09 23.63 -6.06
N ARG A 378 8.31 22.32 -6.11
CA ARG A 378 7.85 21.39 -5.08
C ARG A 378 8.64 21.55 -3.78
N GLU A 379 9.96 21.66 -3.82
CA GLU A 379 10.82 21.94 -2.66
C GLU A 379 10.43 23.26 -1.97
N GLN A 380 10.18 24.33 -2.72
CA GLN A 380 9.72 25.61 -2.16
C GLN A 380 8.39 25.46 -1.40
N ARG A 381 7.41 24.74 -1.97
CA ARG A 381 6.14 24.43 -1.29
C ARG A 381 6.35 23.56 -0.05
N LEU A 382 7.23 22.58 -0.14
CA LEU A 382 7.55 21.65 0.95
C LEU A 382 8.21 22.37 2.14
N VAL A 383 9.16 23.26 1.88
CA VAL A 383 9.78 24.12 2.91
C VAL A 383 8.69 24.95 3.60
N ALA A 384 7.82 25.64 2.84
CA ALA A 384 6.74 26.45 3.41
C ALA A 384 5.75 25.64 4.27
N SER A 385 5.48 24.38 3.92
CA SER A 385 4.65 23.47 4.72
C SER A 385 5.37 22.97 5.98
N ALA A 386 6.68 22.70 5.91
CA ALA A 386 7.47 22.27 7.06
C ALA A 386 7.55 23.36 8.14
N THR A 387 7.79 24.63 7.77
CA THR A 387 7.83 25.75 8.74
C THR A 387 6.50 25.92 9.48
N ARG A 388 5.36 25.64 8.83
CA ARG A 388 4.04 25.66 9.49
C ARG A 388 3.83 24.49 10.46
N SER A 389 4.56 23.39 10.28
CA SER A 389 4.49 22.24 11.18
C SER A 389 5.35 22.42 12.43
N ASP A 390 6.60 22.88 12.27
CA ASP A 390 7.50 23.15 13.41
C ASP A 390 6.90 24.21 14.36
N VAL A 391 6.12 25.18 13.83
CA VAL A 391 5.38 26.17 14.64
C VAL A 391 4.21 25.53 15.42
N ARG A 392 3.56 24.48 14.91
CA ARG A 392 2.48 23.79 15.63
C ARG A 392 2.99 22.89 16.74
N ASP A 393 4.06 22.13 16.49
CA ASP A 393 4.74 21.32 17.53
C ASP A 393 5.22 22.23 18.68
N ALA A 394 5.77 23.40 18.35
CA ALA A 394 6.23 24.39 19.35
C ALA A 394 5.10 25.03 20.18
N THR A 395 3.84 24.99 19.72
CA THR A 395 2.69 25.52 20.49
C THR A 395 1.89 24.42 21.19
N SER A 396 1.97 23.15 20.78
CA SER A 396 1.34 22.04 21.50
C SER A 396 2.11 21.60 22.76
N ASP A 397 3.41 21.90 22.83
CA ASP A 397 4.25 21.61 24.01
C ASP A 397 4.24 22.75 25.07
N GLY A 398 3.41 23.81 24.89
CA GLY A 398 3.44 25.03 25.71
C GLY A 398 2.58 25.02 26.99
N ASP A 399 1.36 24.47 26.95
CA ASP A 399 0.34 24.67 27.99
C ASP A 399 0.29 23.55 29.05
N ARG A 400 1.42 23.30 29.74
CA ARG A 400 1.46 22.60 31.05
C ARG A 400 2.57 23.11 31.96
N VAL A 401 2.49 24.37 32.37
CA VAL A 401 3.37 24.92 33.43
C VAL A 401 2.53 25.75 34.42
N LEU A 402 2.43 25.22 35.64
CA LEU A 402 2.04 25.86 36.91
C LEU A 402 0.57 26.29 37.10
N GLY A 403 -0.14 25.48 37.88
CA GLY A 403 -1.13 25.94 38.85
C GLY A 403 -0.86 25.22 40.17
N ASP A 404 -0.38 25.97 41.17
CA ASP A 404 -0.53 25.66 42.60
C ASP A 404 -1.88 26.22 43.09
#